data_AF-A0A7W0JCB2-F1
#
_entry.id   AF-A0A7W0JCB2-F1
#
_cell.length_a   1.000
_cell.length_b   1.000
_cell.length_c   1.000
_cell.angle_alpha   90.00
_cell.angle_beta   90.00
_cell.angle_gamma   90.00
#
_symmetry.space_group_name_H-M   'P 1'
#
loop_
_entity.id
_entity.type
_entity.pdbx_description
1 polymer ?
#
loop_
_entity_poly.entity_id
_entity_poly.type
_entity_poly.pdbx_seq_one_letter_code
_entity_poly.pdbx_strand_id
1 'polypeptide(L)' 'MTRNLEESMDLLLEEMIQSQQKTLLQCARRIVPYATSDDILQPNDFPALENHPYFRYEEGLLAGLLSAQMAIRAKGL' A
#
# COMPACT_ATOMS: atom_id res chain seq x y z
N MET A 1 9.00 26.57 8.72
CA MET A 1 9.99 25.47 8.80
C MET A 1 9.30 24.12 8.88
N THR A 2 8.28 23.94 9.73
CA THR A 2 7.46 22.71 9.83
C THR A 2 6.70 22.34 8.55
N ARG A 3 6.10 23.31 7.86
CA ARG A 3 5.34 23.08 6.62
C ARG A 3 6.14 22.39 5.50
N ASN A 4 7.40 22.79 5.31
CA ASN A 4 8.30 22.16 4.33
C ASN A 4 8.67 20.71 4.69
N LEU A 5 8.74 20.38 5.99
CA LEU A 5 9.03 19.02 6.45
C LEU A 5 7.81 18.13 6.23
N GLU A 6 6.61 18.61 6.55
CA GLU A 6 5.35 17.89 6.33
C GLU A 6 5.12 17.59 4.84
N GLU A 7 5.37 18.56 3.96
CA GLU A 7 5.33 18.36 2.50
C GLU A 7 6.36 17.34 2.03
N SER A 8 7.60 17.40 2.53
CA SER A 8 8.64 16.43 2.18
C SER A 8 8.30 15.01 2.66
N MET A 9 7.68 14.89 3.83
CA MET A 9 7.21 13.61 4.37
C MET A 9 6.04 13.05 3.57
N ASP A 10 5.09 13.90 3.14
CA ASP A 10 3.96 13.47 2.31
C ASP A 10 4.45 12.93 0.96
N LEU A 11 5.41 13.62 0.33
CA LEU A 11 6.04 13.17 -0.92
C LEU A 11 6.79 11.84 -0.75
N LEU A 12 7.57 11.70 0.33
CA LEU A 12 8.25 10.44 0.62
C LEU A 12 7.26 9.29 0.84
N LEU A 13 6.18 9.53 1.58
CA LEU A 13 5.12 8.53 1.79
C LEU A 13 4.43 8.16 0.48
N GLU A 14 4.16 9.12 -0.40
CA GLU A 14 3.60 8.89 -1.74
C GLU A 14 4.51 7.95 -2.57
N GLU A 15 5.82 8.19 -2.58
CA GLU A 15 6.80 7.33 -3.25
C GLU A 15 6.84 5.91 -2.66
N MET A 16 6.82 5.81 -1.33
CA MET A 16 6.79 4.52 -0.62
C MET A 16 5.51 3.74 -0.93
N ILE A 17 4.36 4.40 -0.96
CA ILE A 17 3.06 3.80 -1.30
C ILE A 17 3.10 3.25 -2.72
N GLN A 18 3.57 4.03 -3.69
CA GLN A 18 3.67 3.58 -5.09
C GLN A 18 4.63 2.38 -5.25
N SER A 19 5.74 2.37 -4.52
CA SER A 19 6.66 1.24 -4.49
C SER A 19 6.00 0.00 -3.89
N GLN A 20 5.30 0.16 -2.75
CA GLN A 20 4.64 -0.93 -2.07
C GLN A 20 3.48 -1.52 -2.88
N GLN A 21 2.72 -0.70 -3.61
CA GLN A 21 1.68 -1.17 -4.54
C GLN A 21 2.26 -2.07 -5.65
N LYS A 22 3.45 -1.72 -6.17
CA LYS A 22 4.15 -2.58 -7.17
C LYS A 22 4.59 -3.89 -6.54
N THR A 23 5.15 -3.86 -5.34
CA THR A 23 5.54 -5.07 -4.59
C THR A 23 4.33 -5.97 -4.33
N LEU A 24 3.22 -5.40 -3.87
CA LEU A 24 1.98 -6.12 -3.59
C LEU A 24 1.40 -6.76 -4.86
N LEU A 25 1.37 -6.03 -5.98
CA LEU A 25 0.92 -6.56 -7.27
C LEU A 25 1.84 -7.68 -7.79
N GLN A 26 3.16 -7.54 -7.64
CA GLN A 26 4.10 -8.61 -7.99
C GLN A 26 3.89 -9.84 -7.11
N CYS A 27 3.64 -9.66 -5.82
CA CYS A 27 3.29 -10.75 -4.92
C CYS A 27 1.99 -11.42 -5.35
N ALA A 28 0.95 -10.64 -5.65
CA ALA A 28 -0.34 -11.16 -6.12
C ALA A 28 -0.15 -12.01 -7.38
N ARG A 29 0.61 -11.51 -8.36
CA ARG A 29 0.89 -12.23 -9.63
C ARG A 29 1.71 -13.50 -9.48
N ARG A 30 2.46 -13.68 -8.38
CA ARG A 30 3.12 -14.96 -8.08
C ARG A 30 2.12 -16.03 -7.62
N ILE A 31 0.98 -15.62 -7.09
CA ILE A 31 -0.06 -16.51 -6.52
C ILE A 31 -1.22 -16.68 -7.52
N VAL A 32 -1.69 -15.57 -8.09
CA VAL A 32 -2.75 -15.47 -9.10
C VAL A 32 -2.15 -14.75 -10.33
N PRO A 33 -1.64 -15.48 -11.35
CA PRO A 33 -0.84 -14.91 -12.44
C PRO A 33 -1.49 -13.77 -13.23
N TYR A 34 -2.82 -13.75 -13.29
CA TYR A 34 -3.61 -12.76 -14.01
C TYR A 34 -4.12 -11.61 -13.12
N ALA A 35 -3.64 -11.50 -11.87
CA ALA A 35 -4.03 -10.44 -10.97
C ALA A 35 -3.71 -9.04 -11.55
N THR A 36 -4.69 -8.15 -11.41
CA THR A 36 -4.66 -6.75 -11.79
C THR A 36 -4.41 -5.84 -10.58
N SER A 37 -4.21 -4.54 -10.83
CA SER A 37 -4.14 -3.54 -9.76
C SER A 37 -5.45 -3.40 -8.98
N ASP A 38 -6.57 -3.76 -9.58
CA ASP A 38 -7.88 -3.62 -8.95
C ASP A 38 -8.13 -4.82 -8.03
N ASP A 39 -7.67 -6.01 -8.42
CA ASP A 39 -7.78 -7.25 -7.64
C ASP A 39 -7.04 -7.15 -6.29
N ILE A 40 -5.92 -6.42 -6.22
CA ILE A 40 -5.19 -6.21 -4.96
C ILE A 40 -5.90 -5.25 -4.00
N LEU A 41 -6.91 -4.50 -4.47
CA LEU A 41 -7.77 -3.67 -3.61
C LEU A 41 -8.90 -4.49 -2.99
N GLN A 42 -9.21 -5.66 -3.56
CA GLN A 42 -10.26 -6.57 -3.08
C GLN A 42 -9.75 -8.01 -2.95
N PRO A 43 -8.68 -8.27 -2.17
CA PRO A 43 -8.06 -9.60 -2.11
C PRO A 43 -8.98 -10.68 -1.51
N ASN A 44 -10.04 -10.28 -0.80
CA ASN A 44 -11.09 -11.17 -0.31
C ASN A 44 -11.81 -11.94 -1.43
N ASP A 45 -11.83 -11.40 -2.65
CA ASP A 45 -12.43 -12.07 -3.82
C ASP A 45 -11.56 -13.25 -4.32
N PHE A 46 -10.31 -13.32 -3.87
CA PHE A 46 -9.35 -14.35 -4.21
C PHE A 46 -8.94 -15.11 -2.94
N PRO A 47 -9.57 -16.26 -2.63
CA PRO A 47 -9.20 -17.06 -1.47
C PRO A 47 -7.71 -17.42 -1.41
N ALA A 48 -7.05 -17.51 -2.56
CA ALA A 48 -5.61 -17.74 -2.66
C ALA A 48 -4.77 -16.55 -2.18
N LEU A 49 -5.24 -15.30 -2.33
CA LEU A 49 -4.57 -14.11 -1.80
C LEU A 49 -4.93 -13.90 -0.34
N GLU A 50 -6.22 -14.01 0.00
CA GLU A 50 -6.73 -13.79 1.36
C GLU A 50 -6.07 -14.71 2.40
N ASN A 51 -5.82 -15.96 2.02
CA ASN A 51 -5.20 -16.94 2.92
C ASN A 51 -3.68 -17.03 2.78
N HIS A 52 -3.02 -16.17 1.99
CA HIS A 52 -1.57 -16.24 1.78
C HIS A 52 -0.81 -15.31 2.74
N PRO A 53 -0.08 -15.83 3.75
CA PRO A 53 0.47 -15.02 4.84
C PRO A 53 1.40 -13.89 4.36
N TYR A 54 2.26 -14.19 3.38
CA TYR A 54 3.19 -13.20 2.84
C TYR A 54 2.46 -12.09 2.07
N PHE A 55 1.36 -12.42 1.38
CA PHE A 55 0.58 -11.40 0.66
C PHE A 55 -0.14 -10.49 1.66
N ARG A 56 -0.77 -11.07 2.69
CA ARG A 56 -1.44 -10.33 3.77
C ARG A 56 -0.48 -9.43 4.54
N TYR A 57 0.77 -9.85 4.72
CA TYR A 57 1.81 -9.00 5.32
C TYR A 57 2.11 -7.76 4.46
N GLU A 58 2.34 -7.94 3.16
CA GLU A 58 2.63 -6.84 2.23
C GLU A 58 1.42 -5.89 2.07
N GLU A 59 0.20 -6.41 2.12
CA GLU A 59 -1.04 -5.63 2.15
C GLU A 59 -1.14 -4.79 3.43
N GLY A 60 -0.85 -5.38 4.59
CA GLY A 60 -0.80 -4.67 5.87
C GLY A 60 0.24 -3.55 5.88
N LEU A 61 1.40 -3.75 5.24
CA LEU A 61 2.41 -2.71 5.10
C LEU A 61 1.89 -1.53 4.26
N LEU A 62 1.21 -1.80 3.15
CA LEU A 62 0.56 -0.75 2.34
C LEU A 62 -0.48 0.02 3.16
N ALA A 63 -1.33 -0.69 3.92
CA ALA A 63 -2.33 -0.06 4.79
C ALA A 63 -1.69 0.84 5.87
N GLY A 64 -0.54 0.42 6.42
CA GLY A 64 0.24 1.21 7.37
C GLY A 64 0.77 2.51 6.76
N LEU A 65 1.32 2.45 5.54
CA LEU A 65 1.83 3.64 4.83
C LEU A 65 0.70 4.63 4.51
N LEU A 66 -0.44 4.13 4.02
CA LEU A 66 -1.63 4.94 3.77
C LEU A 66 -2.14 5.61 5.05
N SER A 67 -2.16 4.86 6.16
CA SER A 67 -2.56 5.40 7.47
C SER A 67 -1.62 6.51 7.96
N ALA A 68 -0.31 6.35 7.76
CA ALA A 68 0.68 7.36 8.09
C ALA A 68 0.49 8.63 7.24
N GLN A 69 0.29 8.49 5.93
CA GLN A 69 0.06 9.61 5.03
C GLN A 69 -1.22 10.37 5.39
N MET A 70 -2.29 9.65 5.68
CA MET A 70 -3.54 10.24 6.18
C MET A 70 -3.31 11.07 7.44
N ALA A 71 -2.50 10.58 8.40
CA ALA A 71 -2.21 11.31 9.63
C ALA A 71 -1.40 12.60 9.38
N ILE A 72 -0.44 12.59 8.46
CA ILE A 72 0.32 13.78 8.07
C ILE A 72 -0.59 14.81 7.39
N ARG A 73 -1.41 14.38 6.42
CA ARG A 73 -2.36 15.25 5.72
C ARG A 73 -3.41 15.85 6.65
N ALA A 74 -3.92 15.07 7.62
CA ALA A 74 -4.89 15.55 8.60
C ALA A 74 -4.30 16.61 9.55
N LYS A 75 -2.99 16.58 9.83
CA LYS A 75 -2.29 17.63 10.59
C LYS A 75 -2.10 18.93 9.80
N GLY A 76 -2.04 18.84 8.47
CA GLY A 76 -1.85 19.99 7.57
C GLY A 76 -3.13 20.77 7.23
N LEU A 77 -4.31 20.25 7.61
CA LEU A 77 -5.62 20.92 7.58
C LEU A 77 -5.87 21.71 8.86
#